data_AF-A0A059LQZ4-F1
#
_entry.id   AF-A0A059LQZ4-F1
#
_cell.length_a   1.000
_cell.length_b   1.000
_cell.length_c   1.000
_cell.angle_alpha   90.00
_cell.angle_beta   90.00
_cell.angle_gamma   90.00
#
_symmetry.space_group_name_H-M   'P 1'
#
loop_
_entity.id
_entity.type
_entity.pdbx_description
1 polymer ?
#
loop_
_entity_poly.entity_id
_entity_poly.type
_entity_poly.pdbx_seq_one_letter_code
_entity_poly.pdbx_strand_id
1 'polypeptide(L)'
;MATVHKSQRSRPVRNAVVGTGRLSVDGQKEASNGYVYKEDQYVNGNQVDESQAPRVDLSKLKVQALRKYTKVYDVPGISPHASKEDLTSAVSKHWSTMTVSEESVLLNLMRIRSRH
;
A
#
# COMPACT_ATOMS: atom_id res chain seq x y z
N MET A 1 -43.91 -36.99 18.17
CA MET A 1 -45.23 -36.34 17.98
C MET A 1 -45.13 -34.87 18.45
N ALA A 2 -46.07 -34.03 18.03
CA ALA A 2 -46.28 -32.60 18.31
C ALA A 2 -46.33 -32.24 19.84
N THR A 3 -46.27 -31.00 20.39
CA THR A 3 -46.23 -29.56 19.94
C THR A 3 -45.86 -28.66 21.18
N VAL A 4 -45.13 -27.52 21.13
CA VAL A 4 -45.58 -26.09 20.91
C VAL A 4 -46.64 -25.58 21.94
N HIS A 5 -46.59 -24.42 22.65
CA HIS A 5 -45.77 -23.16 22.63
C HIS A 5 -45.85 -22.34 23.96
N LYS A 6 -44.81 -21.55 24.36
CA LYS A 6 -44.88 -20.20 25.03
C LYS A 6 -43.45 -19.63 25.24
N SER A 7 -42.99 -18.53 24.62
CA SER A 7 -43.44 -17.13 24.51
C SER A 7 -42.93 -16.21 25.63
N GLN A 8 -41.89 -15.41 25.30
CA GLN A 8 -41.82 -14.00 25.69
C GLN A 8 -41.03 -13.20 24.65
N ARG A 9 -41.59 -12.06 24.22
CA ARG A 9 -40.92 -11.06 23.37
C ARG A 9 -40.30 -9.99 24.25
N SER A 10 -39.06 -9.60 23.96
CA SER A 10 -38.58 -8.25 24.26
C SER A 10 -38.16 -7.56 22.95
N ARG A 11 -38.58 -6.31 22.79
CA ARG A 11 -38.37 -5.48 21.58
C ARG A 11 -37.28 -4.42 21.83
N PRO A 12 -36.70 -3.84 20.78
CA PRO A 12 -35.48 -3.04 20.90
C PRO A 12 -35.76 -1.63 21.43
N VAL A 13 -34.79 -1.08 22.17
CA VAL A 13 -34.75 0.35 22.50
C VAL A 13 -34.19 1.12 21.29
N ARG A 14 -35.04 1.97 20.71
CA ARG A 14 -34.62 2.98 19.72
C ARG A 14 -34.08 4.19 20.48
N ASN A 15 -32.81 4.53 20.27
CA ASN A 15 -32.40 5.93 20.40
C ASN A 15 -32.55 6.59 19.03
N ALA A 16 -33.48 7.53 18.94
CA ALA A 16 -33.63 8.46 17.84
C ALA A 16 -33.75 9.86 18.44
N VAL A 17 -32.96 10.81 17.94
CA VAL A 17 -33.31 12.24 17.88
C VAL A 17 -32.27 12.95 17.00
N VAL A 18 -32.81 13.61 15.95
CA VAL A 18 -32.33 14.82 15.26
C VAL A 18 -30.87 14.87 14.76
N GLY A 19 -30.56 15.16 13.49
CA GLY A 19 -31.42 15.58 12.37
C GLY A 19 -31.12 17.00 11.88
N THR A 20 -29.98 17.17 11.20
CA THR A 20 -29.63 18.39 10.44
C THR A 20 -29.00 18.00 9.11
N GLY A 21 -29.29 18.78 8.05
CA GLY A 21 -28.49 18.79 6.82
C GLY A 21 -28.73 17.67 5.81
N ARG A 22 -29.90 17.67 5.15
CA ARG A 22 -29.99 17.09 3.80
C ARG A 22 -29.18 17.96 2.83
N LEU A 23 -28.24 17.37 2.11
CA LEU A 23 -27.86 17.80 0.76
C LEU A 23 -27.80 16.55 -0.13
N SER A 24 -28.86 16.31 -0.88
CA SER A 24 -28.83 15.37 -2.00
C SER A 24 -28.03 15.99 -3.13
N VAL A 25 -27.01 15.28 -3.59
CA VAL A 25 -26.49 15.41 -4.96
C VAL A 25 -26.44 14.00 -5.54
N ASP A 26 -27.54 13.60 -6.17
CA ASP A 26 -27.50 12.51 -7.15
C ASP A 26 -26.67 12.99 -8.34
N GLY A 27 -25.52 12.37 -8.56
CA GLY A 27 -24.53 12.82 -9.55
C GLY A 27 -23.59 11.70 -9.96
N GLN A 28 -24.04 10.93 -10.96
CA GLN A 28 -23.26 10.04 -11.85
C GLN A 28 -22.12 9.19 -11.25
N LYS A 29 -22.32 7.87 -11.31
CA LYS A 29 -21.20 6.92 -11.40
C LYS A 29 -20.43 7.14 -12.69
N GLU A 30 -19.28 7.79 -12.64
CA GLU A 30 -18.23 7.61 -13.65
C GLU A 30 -17.03 6.92 -13.02
N ALA A 31 -16.55 5.86 -13.70
CA ALA A 31 -15.49 5.00 -13.21
C ALA A 31 -14.11 5.64 -13.48
N SER A 32 -13.75 6.65 -12.69
CA SER A 32 -12.39 7.17 -12.65
C SER A 32 -11.53 6.32 -11.71
N ASN A 33 -10.41 5.80 -12.23
CA ASN A 33 -9.32 5.27 -11.39
C ASN A 33 -8.63 6.45 -10.69
N GLY A 34 -9.28 6.97 -9.65
CA GLY A 34 -8.87 8.16 -8.92
C GLY A 34 -7.59 7.97 -8.12
N TYR A 35 -6.44 8.03 -8.79
CA TYR A 35 -5.20 8.45 -8.14
C TYR A 35 -5.38 9.90 -7.70
N VAL A 36 -5.71 10.09 -6.42
CA VAL A 36 -5.76 11.41 -5.79
C VAL A 36 -4.33 11.93 -5.64
N TYR A 37 -3.83 12.53 -6.70
CA TYR A 37 -2.68 13.43 -6.60
C TYR A 37 -3.13 14.65 -5.80
N LYS A 38 -2.56 14.83 -4.61
CA LYS A 38 -2.66 16.08 -3.88
C LYS A 38 -1.67 17.06 -4.51
N GLU A 39 -2.12 17.75 -5.56
CA GLU A 39 -1.59 19.06 -5.88
C GLU A 39 -1.83 20.02 -4.69
N ASP A 40 -1.09 21.14 -4.67
CA ASP A 40 -1.13 22.18 -3.65
C ASP A 40 -0.56 21.84 -2.26
N GLN A 41 0.76 21.58 -2.19
CA GLN A 41 1.54 21.96 -0.98
C GLN A 41 3.03 22.25 -1.26
N TYR A 42 3.30 23.29 -2.04
CA TYR A 42 4.58 24.00 -1.99
C TYR A 42 4.45 25.28 -1.15
N VAL A 43 5.54 25.64 -0.46
CA VAL A 43 5.72 26.88 0.34
C VAL A 43 4.97 26.96 1.68
N ASN A 44 5.46 26.26 2.70
CA ASN A 44 6.02 26.98 3.86
C ASN A 44 6.98 26.07 4.66
N GLY A 45 7.99 26.67 5.32
CA GLY A 45 9.13 25.98 5.94
C GLY A 45 8.83 25.24 7.26
N ASN A 46 7.85 24.33 7.28
CA ASN A 46 7.60 23.43 8.39
C ASN A 46 8.31 22.09 8.19
N GLN A 47 8.78 21.51 9.29
CA GLN A 47 9.42 20.20 9.35
C GLN A 47 8.55 19.15 8.63
N VAL A 48 9.10 18.57 7.56
CA VAL A 48 8.59 17.30 7.05
C VAL A 48 8.86 16.28 8.15
N ASP A 49 7.82 15.71 8.73
CA ASP A 49 7.95 14.59 9.65
C ASP A 49 8.49 13.39 8.86
N GLU A 50 9.81 13.19 8.89
CA GLU A 50 10.51 12.08 8.22
C GLU A 50 9.92 10.71 8.60
N SER A 51 9.21 10.64 9.73
CA SER A 51 8.45 9.47 10.18
C SER A 51 7.38 8.99 9.20
N GLN A 52 6.89 9.83 8.29
CA GLN A 52 5.82 9.48 7.33
C GLN A 52 6.28 9.23 5.88
N ALA A 53 7.58 9.10 5.61
CA ALA A 53 8.04 8.63 4.30
C ALA A 53 7.41 7.25 3.97
N PRO A 54 6.76 7.06 2.80
CA PRO A 54 6.04 5.83 2.48
C PRO A 54 7.02 4.64 2.38
N ARG A 55 7.01 3.77 3.38
CA ARG A 55 7.93 2.62 3.46
C ARG A 55 7.57 1.56 2.43
N VAL A 56 8.58 1.13 1.67
CA VAL A 56 8.45 0.05 0.68
C VAL A 56 8.27 -1.29 1.39
N ASP A 57 7.12 -1.93 1.16
CA ASP A 57 6.82 -3.26 1.71
C ASP A 57 7.28 -4.37 0.74
N LEU A 58 8.47 -4.91 1.02
CA LEU A 58 9.08 -5.98 0.25
C LEU A 58 8.38 -7.35 0.43
N SER A 59 7.55 -7.53 1.46
CA SER A 59 6.83 -8.80 1.69
C SER A 59 5.79 -9.09 0.60
N LYS A 60 5.30 -8.05 -0.07
CA LYS A 60 4.36 -8.12 -1.21
C LYS A 60 5.01 -8.65 -2.48
N LEU A 61 6.35 -8.70 -2.57
CA LEU A 61 7.05 -9.23 -3.74
C LEU A 61 6.95 -10.76 -3.83
N LYS A 62 6.85 -11.26 -5.07
CA LYS A 62 6.92 -12.70 -5.36
C LYS A 62 8.33 -13.21 -5.11
N VAL A 63 8.47 -14.46 -4.67
CA VAL A 63 9.77 -15.14 -4.43
C VAL A 63 10.71 -15.05 -5.65
N GLN A 64 10.17 -15.14 -6.86
CA GLN A 64 10.94 -14.98 -8.10
C GLN A 64 11.54 -13.58 -8.27
N ALA A 65 10.84 -12.51 -7.86
CA ALA A 65 11.33 -11.14 -7.93
C ALA A 65 12.45 -10.91 -6.90
N LEU A 66 12.28 -11.42 -5.67
CA LEU A 66 13.32 -11.40 -4.64
C LEU A 66 14.58 -12.14 -5.12
N ARG A 67 14.43 -13.35 -5.68
CA ARG A 67 15.55 -14.13 -6.25
C ARG A 67 16.22 -13.46 -7.45
N LYS A 68 15.46 -12.72 -8.27
CA LYS A 68 16.03 -11.92 -9.36
C LYS A 68 16.87 -10.77 -8.79
N TYR A 69 16.37 -10.07 -7.77
CA TYR A 69 17.13 -9.01 -7.09
C TYR A 69 18.44 -9.55 -6.51
N THR A 70 18.38 -10.63 -5.73
CA THR A 70 19.58 -11.20 -5.08
C THR A 70 20.63 -11.68 -6.08
N LYS A 71 20.21 -12.16 -7.26
CA LYS A 71 21.12 -12.53 -8.35
C LYS A 71 21.69 -11.32 -9.12
N VAL A 72 20.94 -10.22 -9.26
CA VAL A 72 21.38 -9.03 -10.00
C VAL A 72 22.35 -8.18 -9.17
N TYR A 73 22.15 -8.12 -7.86
CA TYR A 73 22.98 -7.34 -6.93
C TYR A 73 23.97 -8.20 -6.11
N ASP A 74 24.13 -9.47 -6.48
CA ASP A 74 25.01 -10.47 -5.84
C ASP A 74 24.94 -10.46 -4.29
N VAL A 75 23.71 -10.51 -3.76
CA VAL A 75 23.48 -10.35 -2.31
C VAL A 75 24.03 -11.57 -1.55
N PRO A 76 25.04 -11.40 -0.68
CA PRO A 76 25.78 -12.52 -0.11
C PRO A 76 24.97 -13.31 0.93
N GLY A 77 25.35 -14.57 1.14
CA GLY A 77 24.81 -15.44 2.20
C GLY A 77 23.43 -16.06 1.91
N ILE A 78 22.91 -15.95 0.69
CA ILE A 78 21.58 -16.47 0.32
C ILE A 78 21.70 -17.85 -0.34
N SER A 79 21.15 -18.87 0.31
CA SER A 79 21.05 -20.22 -0.24
C SER A 79 20.11 -20.28 -1.46
N PRO A 80 20.40 -21.11 -2.49
CA PRO A 80 19.45 -21.37 -3.57
C PRO A 80 18.11 -21.94 -3.08
N HIS A 81 18.05 -22.54 -1.88
CA HIS A 81 16.82 -23.04 -1.27
C HIS A 81 16.28 -22.16 -0.13
N ALA A 82 16.79 -20.93 0.02
CA ALA A 82 16.32 -19.96 1.02
C ALA A 82 14.81 -19.70 0.95
N SER A 83 14.19 -19.52 2.12
CA SER A 83 12.75 -19.27 2.25
C SER A 83 12.39 -17.87 1.74
N LYS A 84 11.08 -17.59 1.60
CA LYS A 84 10.61 -16.24 1.26
C LYS A 84 11.03 -15.21 2.33
N GLU A 85 11.03 -15.60 3.60
CA GLU A 85 11.33 -14.71 4.73
C GLU A 85 12.83 -14.35 4.76
N ASP A 86 13.71 -15.35 4.58
CA ASP A 86 15.16 -15.15 4.47
C ASP A 86 15.50 -14.19 3.32
N LEU A 87 14.90 -14.45 2.14
CA LEU A 87 15.05 -13.60 0.95
C LEU A 87 14.57 -12.18 1.22
N THR A 88 13.41 -12.01 1.87
CA THR A 88 12.86 -10.67 2.17
C THR A 88 13.75 -9.93 3.16
N SER A 89 14.25 -10.60 4.19
CA SER A 89 15.15 -10.04 5.21
C SER A 89 16.48 -9.59 4.60
N ALA A 90 17.12 -10.45 3.80
CA ALA A 90 18.39 -10.14 3.16
C ALA A 90 18.28 -9.02 2.10
N VAL A 91 17.22 -9.04 1.28
CA VAL A 91 16.92 -7.94 0.33
C VAL A 91 16.63 -6.64 1.08
N SER A 92 15.87 -6.66 2.18
CA SER A 92 15.58 -5.47 2.98
C SER A 92 16.85 -4.81 3.55
N LYS A 93 17.78 -5.63 4.08
CA LYS A 93 19.08 -5.16 4.56
C LYS A 93 19.89 -4.51 3.44
N HIS A 94 20.10 -5.21 2.33
CA HIS A 94 20.85 -4.69 1.19
C HIS A 94 20.21 -3.43 0.59
N TRP A 95 18.87 -3.40 0.47
CA TRP A 95 18.13 -2.24 -0.03
C TRP A 95 18.35 -1.00 0.85
N SER A 96 18.35 -1.15 2.18
CA SER A 96 18.58 -0.03 3.10
C SER A 96 19.99 0.57 3.02
N THR A 97 20.97 -0.21 2.53
CA THR A 97 22.36 0.25 2.31
C THR A 97 22.63 0.71 0.87
N MET A 98 21.68 0.54 -0.05
CA MET A 98 21.91 0.80 -1.47
C MET A 98 21.78 2.29 -1.79
N THR A 99 22.90 2.93 -2.12
CA THR A 99 22.92 4.32 -2.61
C THR A 99 22.60 4.36 -4.10
N VAL A 100 21.84 5.38 -4.53
CA VAL A 100 21.47 5.60 -5.93
C VAL A 100 21.70 7.06 -6.31
N SER A 101 22.23 7.30 -7.51
CA SER A 101 22.32 8.65 -8.09
C SER A 101 21.05 8.93 -8.89
N GLU A 102 20.41 10.08 -8.62
CA GLU A 102 19.19 10.50 -9.31
C GLU A 102 19.36 10.56 -10.83
N GLU A 103 20.45 11.19 -11.30
CA GLU A 103 20.77 11.31 -12.72
C GLU A 103 20.85 9.94 -13.40
N SER A 104 21.52 8.98 -12.78
CA SER A 104 21.68 7.64 -13.34
C SER A 104 20.36 6.87 -13.38
N VAL A 105 19.49 7.07 -12.39
CA VAL A 105 18.15 6.47 -12.36
C VAL A 105 17.26 7.07 -13.45
N LEU A 106 17.22 8.40 -13.57
CA LEU A 106 16.39 9.10 -14.56
C LEU A 106 16.81 8.76 -16.00
N LEU A 107 18.12 8.81 -16.31
CA LEU A 107 18.63 8.46 -17.63
C LEU A 107 18.32 7.00 -18.01
N ASN A 108 18.44 6.06 -17.06
CA ASN A 108 18.10 4.66 -17.31
C ASN A 108 16.59 4.46 -17.48
N LEU A 109 15.75 5.13 -16.68
CA LEU A 109 14.29 5.07 -16.78
C LEU A 109 13.80 5.62 -18.13
N MET A 110 14.32 6.77 -18.56
CA MET A 110 14.03 7.36 -19.88
C MET A 110 14.47 6.43 -21.01
N ARG A 111 15.68 5.85 -20.93
CA ARG A 111 16.20 4.90 -21.94
C ARG A 111 15.32 3.65 -22.07
N ILE A 112 14.75 3.15 -20.97
CA ILE A 112 13.84 1.99 -20.98
C ILE A 112 12.49 2.41 -21.58
N ARG A 113 11.94 3.57 -21.18
CA ARG A 113 10.63 4.03 -21.66
C ARG A 113 10.62 4.35 -23.16
N SER A 114 11.68 4.96 -23.69
CA SER A 114 11.80 5.32 -25.13
C SER A 114 12.14 4.14 -26.06
N ARG A 115 12.13 2.89 -25.56
CA ARG A 115 12.29 1.67 -26.36
C ARG A 115 10.97 0.95 -26.64
N HIS A 116 9.85 1.54 -26.21
CA HIS A 116 8.48 1.13 -26.47
C HIS A 116 7.74 2.22 -27.23
#